data_AF-A0A3A5JRH9-F1
#
_entry.id   AF-A0A3A5JRH9-F1
#
_cell.length_a   1.000
_cell.length_b   1.000
_cell.length_c   1.000
_cell.angle_alpha   90.00
_cell.angle_beta   90.00
_cell.angle_gamma   90.00
#
_symmetry.space_group_name_H-M   'P 1'
#
loop_
_entity.id
_entity.type
_entity.pdbx_description
1 polymer ?
#
loop_
_entity_poly.entity_id
_entity_poly.type
_entity_poly.pdbx_seq_one_letter_code
_entity_poly.pdbx_strand_id
1 'polypeptide(L)'
;YQWGEEGLSQGRVVGITDGSGRRYALRYERIAPDATAARQTGKQDASASGVRKPSLHPLLQPDDGVRLVGVDCTFNPPDPSVVPGTAPRPQPLVRYRYDGAGNLAEVLGQDGTVLRRFGYDAWHRMTEHQARQGPRHRYVYED
;
A
#
# COMPACT_ATOMS: atom_id res chain seq x y z
N TYR A 1 -7.71 16.12 -3.81
CA TYR A 1 -7.46 14.68 -4.05
C TYR A 1 -8.21 14.24 -5.28
N GLN A 2 -7.66 13.30 -6.05
CA GLN A 2 -8.34 12.60 -7.13
C GLN A 2 -8.59 11.17 -6.68
N TRP A 3 -9.82 10.69 -6.85
CA TRP A 3 -10.24 9.34 -6.48
C TRP A 3 -10.32 8.46 -7.72
N GLY A 4 -9.92 7.20 -7.59
CA GLY A 4 -10.11 6.20 -8.63
C GLY A 4 -11.54 5.67 -8.60
N GLU A 5 -12.10 5.42 -9.77
CA GLU A 5 -13.51 5.04 -9.94
C GLU A 5 -13.68 3.57 -10.36
N GLU A 6 -12.61 2.92 -10.84
CA GLU A 6 -12.68 1.60 -11.46
C GLU A 6 -11.50 0.69 -11.07
N GLY A 7 -11.69 -0.61 -11.24
CA GLY A 7 -10.64 -1.62 -11.09
C GLY A 7 -9.95 -1.57 -9.72
N LEU A 8 -8.62 -1.69 -9.71
CA LEU A 8 -7.82 -1.69 -8.47
C LEU A 8 -7.88 -0.35 -7.73
N SER A 9 -8.17 0.75 -8.41
CA SER A 9 -8.16 2.08 -7.82
C SER A 9 -9.52 2.56 -7.33
N GLN A 10 -10.60 1.79 -7.54
CA GLN A 10 -11.94 2.15 -7.11
C GLN A 10 -11.97 2.47 -5.61
N GLY A 11 -12.41 3.68 -5.26
CA GLY A 11 -12.49 4.15 -3.89
C GLY A 11 -11.14 4.51 -3.24
N ARG A 12 -10.04 4.57 -4.01
CA ARG A 12 -8.70 4.92 -3.53
C ARG A 12 -8.23 6.25 -4.09
N VAL A 13 -7.40 6.97 -3.35
CA VAL A 13 -6.76 8.19 -3.86
C VAL A 13 -5.75 7.80 -4.95
N VAL A 14 -5.94 8.28 -6.17
CA VAL A 14 -5.02 8.06 -7.30
C VAL A 14 -4.14 9.27 -7.60
N GLY A 15 -4.53 10.43 -7.10
CA GLY A 15 -3.81 11.67 -7.36
C GLY A 15 -3.91 12.69 -6.24
N ILE A 16 -2.81 13.42 -6.04
CA ILE A 16 -2.70 14.48 -5.03
C ILE A 16 -2.13 15.72 -5.71
N THR A 17 -2.71 16.87 -5.40
CA THR A 17 -2.10 18.17 -5.68
C THR A 17 -1.87 18.86 -4.35
N ASP A 18 -0.64 19.27 -4.07
CA ASP A 18 -0.32 19.99 -2.83
C ASP A 18 -0.52 21.50 -2.96
N GLY A 19 -0.34 22.25 -1.87
CA GLY A 19 -0.53 23.70 -1.84
C GLY A 19 0.45 24.50 -2.71
N SER A 20 1.51 23.88 -3.21
CA SER A 20 2.46 24.48 -4.15
C SER A 20 2.14 24.16 -5.61
N GLY A 21 1.09 23.39 -5.87
CA GLY A 21 0.68 22.97 -7.21
C GLY A 21 1.45 21.75 -7.75
N ARG A 22 2.32 21.11 -6.94
CA ARG A 22 2.93 19.84 -7.34
C ARG A 22 1.85 18.76 -7.44
N ARG A 23 1.96 17.91 -8.45
CA ARG A 23 1.02 16.81 -8.70
C ARG A 23 1.71 15.48 -8.52
N TYR A 24 0.98 14.54 -7.94
CA TYR A 24 1.45 13.20 -7.63
C TYR A 24 0.46 12.17 -8.13
N ALA A 25 0.96 11.05 -8.65
CA ALA A 25 0.18 9.87 -9.00
C ALA A 25 0.50 8.72 -8.04
N LEU A 26 -0.54 8.04 -7.55
CA LEU A 26 -0.45 6.88 -6.67
C LEU A 26 -0.76 5.61 -7.48
N ARG A 27 0.14 4.62 -7.40
CA ARG A 27 0.05 3.37 -8.17
C ARG A 27 -0.34 2.21 -7.28
N TYR A 28 -1.27 1.38 -7.75
CA TYR A 28 -1.79 0.25 -7.00
C TYR A 28 -1.61 -1.06 -7.76
N GLU A 29 -1.30 -2.12 -7.02
CA GLU A 29 -1.28 -3.50 -7.53
C GLU A 29 -1.97 -4.41 -6.52
N ARG A 30 -2.42 -5.58 -7.00
CA ARG A 30 -2.92 -6.65 -6.13
C ARG A 30 -1.77 -7.59 -5.82
N ILE A 31 -1.35 -7.60 -4.56
CA ILE A 31 -0.18 -8.39 -4.12
C ILE A 31 -0.58 -9.63 -3.33
N ALA A 32 -1.64 -9.52 -2.52
CA ALA A 32 -2.19 -10.65 -1.79
C ALA A 32 -3.48 -11.15 -2.46
N PRO A 33 -3.80 -12.45 -2.35
CA PRO A 33 -5.09 -12.97 -2.77
C PRO A 33 -6.21 -12.26 -2.00
N ASP A 34 -7.33 -12.04 -2.69
CA ASP A 34 -8.47 -11.34 -2.12
C ASP A 34 -9.05 -12.14 -0.95
N ALA A 35 -8.94 -11.62 0.28
CA ALA A 35 -9.52 -12.28 1.44
C ALA A 35 -11.06 -12.30 1.37
N THR A 36 -11.68 -11.47 0.50
CA THR A 36 -13.13 -11.53 0.21
C THR A 36 -13.50 -12.74 -0.64
N ALA A 37 -12.64 -13.17 -1.58
CA ALA A 37 -12.88 -14.33 -2.44
C ALA A 37 -12.74 -15.65 -1.67
N ALA A 38 -11.73 -15.76 -0.80
CA ALA A 38 -11.51 -16.93 0.06
C ALA A 38 -12.67 -17.18 1.04
N ARG A 39 -13.46 -16.13 1.35
CA ARG A 39 -14.64 -16.25 2.23
C ARG A 39 -15.92 -16.65 1.49
N GLN A 40 -15.96 -16.54 0.16
CA GLN A 40 -17.08 -17.03 -0.66
C GLN A 40 -16.99 -18.55 -0.90
N THR A 41 -15.80 -19.12 -1.02
CA THR A 41 -15.58 -20.57 -1.18
C THR A 41 -15.84 -21.37 0.10
N GLY A 42 -15.84 -20.73 1.27
CA GLY A 42 -16.22 -21.32 2.56
C GLY A 42 -17.72 -21.25 2.89
N LYS A 43 -18.59 -20.98 1.90
CA LYS A 43 -20.04 -20.93 2.07
C LYS A 43 -20.74 -22.13 1.41
N GLN A 44 -20.21 -23.33 1.67
CA GLN A 44 -21.00 -24.55 1.76
C GLN A 44 -20.59 -25.21 3.08
N ASP A 45 -21.58 -25.60 3.88
CA ASP A 45 -21.47 -26.36 5.13
C ASP A 45 -21.10 -25.59 6.42
N ALA A 46 -22.01 -24.76 6.93
CA ALA A 46 -22.15 -24.53 8.38
C ALA A 46 -23.50 -23.91 8.76
N SER A 47 -24.58 -24.69 8.64
CA SER A 47 -25.79 -24.48 9.44
C SER A 47 -25.58 -25.10 10.82
N ALA A 48 -25.01 -24.32 11.77
CA ALA A 48 -25.17 -24.44 13.22
C ALA A 48 -23.93 -23.89 13.96
N SER A 49 -24.00 -22.63 14.40
CA SER A 49 -23.44 -22.15 15.68
C SER A 49 -23.55 -20.63 15.69
N GLY A 50 -24.33 -20.09 16.63
CA GLY A 50 -24.65 -18.67 16.79
C GLY A 50 -23.49 -17.81 17.30
N VAL A 51 -22.28 -17.97 16.74
CA VAL A 51 -21.16 -17.09 17.04
C VAL A 51 -21.32 -15.84 16.17
N ARG A 52 -21.64 -14.71 16.81
CA ARG A 52 -21.61 -13.38 16.19
C ARG A 52 -20.23 -13.17 15.57
N LYS A 53 -20.17 -13.14 14.23
CA LYS A 53 -18.97 -12.66 13.52
C LYS A 53 -18.72 -11.22 14.02
N PRO A 54 -17.50 -10.88 14.47
CA PRO A 54 -17.22 -9.51 14.86
C PRO A 54 -17.46 -8.62 13.64
N SER A 55 -18.41 -7.69 13.78
CA SER A 55 -18.65 -6.64 12.81
C SER A 55 -17.39 -5.77 12.77
N LEU A 56 -16.55 -6.00 11.76
CA LEU A 56 -15.47 -5.10 11.42
C LEU A 56 -16.04 -3.69 11.23
N HIS A 57 -15.35 -2.68 11.74
CA HIS A 57 -15.72 -1.29 11.56
C HIS A 57 -15.90 -1.00 10.06
N PRO A 58 -16.88 -0.18 9.61
CA PRO A 58 -17.14 0.04 8.18
C PRO A 58 -15.93 0.56 7.37
N LEU A 59 -14.95 1.19 8.04
CA LEU A 59 -13.68 1.63 7.46
C LEU A 59 -12.61 0.52 7.40
N LEU A 60 -12.78 -0.55 8.17
CA LEU A 60 -11.99 -1.78 8.11
C LEU A 60 -12.69 -2.74 7.14
N GLN A 61 -12.81 -2.29 5.88
CA GLN A 61 -13.23 -3.20 4.82
C GLN A 61 -12.33 -4.44 4.84
N PRO A 62 -12.87 -5.62 4.51
CA PRO A 62 -12.03 -6.79 4.33
C PRO A 62 -10.87 -6.46 3.39
N ASP A 63 -9.69 -7.00 3.70
CA ASP A 63 -8.51 -6.77 2.89
C ASP A 63 -8.71 -7.36 1.48
N ASP A 64 -8.78 -6.48 0.49
CA ASP A 64 -8.92 -6.87 -0.92
C ASP A 64 -7.56 -7.15 -1.58
N GLY A 65 -6.47 -7.16 -0.82
CA GLY A 65 -5.13 -7.47 -1.30
C GLY A 65 -4.51 -6.40 -2.21
N VAL A 66 -5.21 -5.27 -2.42
CA VAL A 66 -4.68 -4.13 -3.18
C VAL A 66 -3.77 -3.30 -2.29
N ARG A 67 -2.61 -2.94 -2.83
CA ARG A 67 -1.55 -2.21 -2.12
C ARG A 67 -1.05 -1.05 -2.95
N LEU A 68 -0.69 0.04 -2.27
CA LEU A 68 0.03 1.16 -2.88
C LEU A 68 1.46 0.70 -3.17
N VAL A 69 1.86 0.59 -4.43
CA VAL A 69 3.22 0.15 -4.82
C VAL A 69 4.17 1.31 -5.14
N GLY A 70 3.64 2.52 -5.31
CA GLY A 70 4.49 3.67 -5.54
C GLY A 70 3.77 5.00 -5.63
N VAL A 71 4.57 6.06 -5.46
CA VAL A 71 4.16 7.44 -5.69
C VAL A 71 5.14 8.07 -6.68
N ASP A 72 4.59 8.73 -7.70
CA ASP A 72 5.35 9.51 -8.66
C ASP A 72 4.99 10.99 -8.56
N CYS A 73 5.97 11.87 -8.71
CA CYS A 73 5.71 13.26 -9.04
C CYS A 73 5.46 13.36 -10.55
N THR A 74 4.28 13.83 -10.93
CA THR A 74 3.88 13.99 -12.34
C THR A 74 4.00 15.44 -12.81
N PHE A 75 4.08 16.39 -11.88
CA PHE A 75 4.31 17.79 -12.19
C PHE A 75 4.92 18.50 -10.98
N ASN A 76 6.03 19.21 -11.19
CA ASN A 76 6.72 19.98 -10.16
C ASN A 76 6.96 21.43 -10.64
N PRO A 77 6.05 22.39 -10.37
CA PRO A 77 6.21 23.75 -10.87
C PRO A 77 7.53 24.44 -10.47
N PRO A 78 8.08 24.21 -9.25
CA PRO A 78 9.40 24.70 -8.88
C PRO A 78 10.60 24.05 -9.60
N ASP A 79 10.41 22.98 -10.36
CA ASP A 79 11.50 22.30 -11.06
C ASP A 79 11.93 23.13 -12.29
N PRO A 80 13.18 23.65 -12.32
CA PRO A 80 13.65 24.51 -13.40
C PRO A 80 13.79 23.78 -14.74
N SER A 81 13.73 22.45 -14.76
CA SER A 81 13.78 21.65 -15.98
C SER A 81 12.41 21.49 -16.68
N VAL A 82 11.32 21.98 -16.06
CA VAL A 82 9.98 21.89 -16.64
C VAL A 82 9.87 22.84 -17.82
N VAL A 83 9.76 22.27 -19.02
CA VAL A 83 9.53 23.02 -20.26
C VAL A 83 8.01 23.17 -20.49
N PRO A 84 7.48 24.40 -20.69
CA PRO A 84 6.07 24.61 -21.01
C PRO A 84 5.65 23.87 -22.29
N GLY A 85 4.50 23.21 -22.25
CA GLY A 85 3.94 22.50 -23.42
C GLY A 85 4.42 21.05 -23.60
N THR A 86 5.42 20.60 -22.83
CA THR A 86 5.81 19.19 -22.74
C THR A 86 5.24 18.53 -21.50
N ALA A 87 4.70 17.32 -21.63
CA ALA A 87 4.32 16.50 -20.49
C ALA A 87 5.60 15.99 -19.78
N PRO A 88 5.84 16.33 -18.51
CA PRO A 88 6.98 15.80 -17.78
C PRO A 88 6.87 14.29 -17.66
N ARG A 89 8.01 13.59 -17.74
CA ARG A 89 8.04 12.16 -17.40
C ARG A 89 7.78 12.03 -15.89
N PRO A 90 6.87 11.14 -15.45
CA PRO A 90 6.66 10.90 -14.03
C PRO A 90 7.97 10.50 -13.35
N GLN A 91 8.32 11.18 -12.28
CA GLN A 91 9.51 10.92 -11.48
C GLN A 91 9.14 10.05 -10.27
N PRO A 92 9.64 8.80 -10.17
CA PRO A 92 9.52 8.00 -8.95
C PRO A 92 10.01 8.77 -7.72
N LEU A 93 9.19 8.82 -6.67
CA LEU A 93 9.59 9.35 -5.36
C LEU A 93 9.87 8.22 -4.38
N VAL A 94 8.96 7.26 -4.34
CA VAL A 94 9.03 6.11 -3.46
C VAL A 94 8.39 4.89 -4.13
N ARG A 95 8.91 3.71 -3.81
CA ARG A 95 8.31 2.42 -4.13
C ARG A 95 8.13 1.60 -2.86
N TYR A 96 7.09 0.78 -2.86
CA TYR A 96 6.77 -0.13 -1.79
C TYR A 96 6.79 -1.55 -2.34
N ARG A 97 7.51 -2.43 -1.67
CA ARG A 97 7.47 -3.86 -1.95
C ARG A 97 6.83 -4.58 -0.79
N TYR A 98 6.09 -5.62 -1.13
CA TYR A 98 5.33 -6.42 -0.20
C TYR A 98 5.81 -7.87 -0.25
N ASP A 99 5.70 -8.59 0.86
CA ASP A 99 5.89 -10.03 0.87
C ASP A 99 4.68 -10.76 0.25
N GLY A 100 4.76 -12.08 0.10
CA GLY A 100 3.68 -12.89 -0.48
C GLY A 100 2.40 -12.93 0.37
N ALA A 101 2.46 -12.50 1.64
CA ALA A 101 1.31 -12.36 2.53
C ALA A 101 0.69 -10.94 2.46
N GLY A 102 1.28 -10.04 1.67
CA GLY A 102 0.81 -8.67 1.51
C GLY A 102 1.26 -7.70 2.60
N ASN A 103 2.24 -8.06 3.44
CA ASN A 103 2.86 -7.15 4.40
C ASN A 103 3.93 -6.29 3.71
N LEU A 104 4.10 -5.04 4.15
CA LEU A 104 5.11 -4.14 3.59
C LEU A 104 6.52 -4.64 3.93
N ALA A 105 7.28 -5.16 2.97
CA ALA A 105 8.62 -5.67 3.19
C ALA A 105 9.72 -4.60 3.05
N GLU A 106 9.62 -3.74 2.03
CA GLU A 106 10.62 -2.70 1.75
C GLU A 106 9.99 -1.37 1.34
N VAL A 107 10.60 -0.27 1.77
CA VAL A 107 10.39 1.07 1.20
C VAL A 107 11.65 1.45 0.45
N LEU A 108 11.53 1.79 -0.83
CA LEU A 108 12.64 2.15 -1.70
C LEU A 108 12.54 3.62 -2.10
N GLY A 109 13.67 4.31 -2.12
CA GLY A 109 13.79 5.68 -2.59
C GLY A 109 13.70 5.77 -4.11
N GLN A 110 13.77 7.00 -4.60
CA GLN A 110 13.73 7.36 -6.02
C GLN A 110 14.74 6.59 -6.89
N ASP A 111 15.92 6.28 -6.34
CA ASP A 111 17.03 5.57 -7.00
C ASP A 111 16.99 4.05 -6.79
N GLY A 112 15.94 3.52 -6.13
CA GLY A 112 15.84 2.12 -5.75
C GLY A 112 16.62 1.74 -4.49
N THR A 113 17.27 2.69 -3.82
CA THR A 113 17.92 2.42 -2.53
C THR A 113 16.88 2.05 -1.48
N VAL A 114 17.13 0.98 -0.72
CA VAL A 114 16.25 0.59 0.38
C VAL A 114 16.35 1.59 1.53
N LEU A 115 15.24 2.27 1.81
CA LEU A 115 15.09 3.24 2.89
C LEU A 115 14.65 2.59 4.20
N ARG A 116 13.80 1.56 4.12
CA ARG A 116 13.33 0.78 5.26
C ARG A 116 13.10 -0.68 4.90
N ARG A 117 13.31 -1.56 5.88
CA ARG A 117 12.97 -2.99 5.84
C ARG A 117 12.07 -3.33 7.02
N PHE A 118 11.18 -4.30 6.82
CA PHE A 118 10.30 -4.81 7.86
C PHE A 118 10.19 -6.34 7.77
N GLY A 119 9.95 -6.96 8.92
CA GLY A 119 9.64 -8.39 9.03
C GLY A 119 8.38 -8.59 9.86
N TYR A 120 7.68 -9.69 9.58
CA TYR A 120 6.38 -10.01 10.18
C TYR A 120 6.31 -11.47 10.60
N ASP A 121 5.46 -11.77 11.57
CA ASP A 121 5.05 -13.14 11.89
C ASP A 121 3.85 -13.59 11.03
N ALA A 122 3.41 -14.84 11.24
CA ALA A 122 2.29 -15.44 10.53
C ALA A 122 0.94 -14.77 10.81
N TRP A 123 0.84 -13.94 11.83
CA TRP A 123 -0.36 -13.17 12.19
C TRP A 123 -0.29 -11.72 11.73
N HIS A 124 0.62 -11.39 10.81
CA HIS A 124 0.81 -10.04 10.27
C HIS A 124 1.23 -9.01 11.32
N ARG A 125 1.85 -9.44 12.43
CA ARG A 125 2.42 -8.54 13.44
C ARG A 125 3.88 -8.26 13.11
N MET A 126 4.30 -7.00 13.20
CA MET A 126 5.66 -6.59 12.86
C MET A 126 6.66 -7.09 13.90
N THR A 127 7.60 -7.95 13.49
CA THR A 127 8.62 -8.55 14.37
C THR A 127 9.97 -7.88 14.24
N GLU A 128 10.23 -7.17 13.13
CA GLU A 128 11.42 -6.33 13.01
C GLU A 128 11.21 -5.13 12.09
N HIS A 129 12.00 -4.09 12.32
CA HIS A 129 12.18 -3.02 11.35
C HIS A 129 13.62 -2.50 11.35
N GLN A 130 14.04 -1.94 10.22
CA GLN A 130 15.35 -1.31 10.06
C GLN A 130 15.23 -0.07 9.17
N ALA A 131 15.75 1.07 9.64
CA ALA A 131 15.93 2.28 8.82
C ALA A 131 17.22 2.20 7.98
N ARG A 132 17.33 3.04 6.94
CA ARG A 132 18.50 3.08 6.05
C ARG A 132 19.82 3.18 6.84
N GLN A 133 20.66 2.15 6.70
CA GLN A 133 21.95 2.04 7.40
C GLN A 133 21.87 2.13 8.94
N GLY A 134 20.66 2.00 9.50
CA GLY A 134 20.43 2.04 10.94
C GLY A 134 20.48 0.65 11.57
N PRO A 135 20.45 0.59 12.92
CA PRO A 135 20.30 -0.68 13.63
C PRO A 135 18.96 -1.33 13.30
N ARG A 136 18.92 -2.65 13.47
CA ARG A 136 17.70 -3.44 13.36
C ARG A 136 17.03 -3.53 14.73
N HIS A 137 15.76 -3.19 14.78
CA HIS A 137 14.93 -3.33 15.98
C HIS A 137 14.07 -4.58 15.85
N ARG A 138 13.97 -5.36 16.93
CA ARG A 138 13.18 -6.60 16.99
C ARG A 138 12.14 -6.53 18.09
N TYR A 139 11.01 -7.19 17.85
CA TYR A 139 9.87 -7.27 18.75
C TYR A 139 9.48 -8.72 18.95
N VAL A 140 9.07 -9.03 20.18
CA VAL A 140 8.48 -10.32 20.54
C VAL A 140 7.14 -10.00 21.16
N TYR A 141 6.12 -10.73 20.73
CA TYR A 141 4.78 -10.63 21.28
C TYR A 141 4.58 -11.78 22.26
N GLU A 142 3.95 -11.48 23.39
CA GLU A 142 3.41 -12.49 24.29
C GLU A 142 2.06 -12.98 23.74
N ASP A 143 1.73 -14.23 24.06
CA ASP A 143 0.47 -14.89 23.67
C ASP A 143 -0.69 -14.55 24.63
#